data_AF-A0A1G8CC38-F1
#
_entry.id   AF-A0A1G8CC38-F1
#
_cell.length_a   1.000
_cell.length_b   1.000
_cell.length_c   1.000
_cell.angle_alpha   90.00
_cell.angle_beta   90.00
_cell.angle_gamma   90.00
#
_symmetry.space_group_name_H-M   'P 1'
#
loop_
_entity.id
_entity.type
_entity.pdbx_description
1 polymer ?
#
loop_
_entity_poly.entity_id
_entity_poly.type
_entity_poly.pdbx_seq_one_letter_code
_entity_poly.pdbx_strand_id
1 'polypeptide(L)'
;MVKKRFLFTAGERLRGLRELMGLSRREFAEVVGMKTKSVENIELGLQRMHDEDFQKVCSVYPDFSRWITYEGPLDSTSVAWKIADSAQRAAVYLVQRYPTLLENSEMDLEEWRARHREVLERLREEEEREEEPAPPGEGEGEA
;
A
#
# COMPACT_ATOMS: atom_id res chain seq x y z
N MET A 1 -12.66 17.86 10.56
CA MET A 1 -11.48 17.06 10.23
C MET A 1 -11.87 16.14 9.07
N VAL A 2 -11.24 16.26 7.90
CA VAL A 2 -11.63 15.46 6.72
C VAL A 2 -11.24 14.01 6.99
N LYS A 3 -12.20 13.08 6.94
CA LYS A 3 -11.94 11.64 7.12
C LYS A 3 -10.84 11.21 6.15
N LYS A 4 -9.85 10.47 6.64
CA LYS A 4 -8.79 9.95 5.77
C LYS A 4 -9.44 8.83 4.94
N ARG A 5 -9.65 9.07 3.65
CA ARG A 5 -10.33 8.11 2.76
C ARG A 5 -9.47 6.87 2.47
N PHE A 6 -8.18 6.92 2.83
CA PHE A 6 -7.14 5.95 2.49
C PHE A 6 -6.22 5.77 3.70
N LEU A 7 -5.88 4.53 4.05
CA LEU A 7 -5.04 4.21 5.20
C LEU A 7 -3.58 4.64 4.98
N PHE A 8 -3.12 4.63 3.74
CA PHE A 8 -1.77 4.93 3.30
C PHE A 8 -1.72 6.13 2.33
N THR A 9 -0.54 6.73 2.22
CA THR A 9 -0.23 7.73 1.21
C THR A 9 0.19 7.05 -0.11
N ALA A 10 0.22 7.81 -1.21
CA ALA A 10 0.81 7.32 -2.47
C ALA A 10 2.24 6.79 -2.30
N GLY A 11 3.06 7.47 -1.49
CA GLY A 11 4.43 7.05 -1.21
C GLY A 11 4.53 5.75 -0.42
N GLU A 12 3.67 5.55 0.57
CA GLU A 12 3.62 4.31 1.34
C GLU A 12 3.16 3.12 0.49
N ARG A 13 2.19 3.33 -0.41
CA ARG A 13 1.75 2.31 -1.37
C ARG A 13 2.83 1.94 -2.37
N LEU A 14 3.56 2.95 -2.88
CA LEU A 14 4.70 2.75 -3.77
C LEU A 14 5.78 1.93 -3.07
N ARG A 15 6.09 2.28 -1.82
CA ARG A 15 7.05 1.54 -0.99
C ARG A 15 6.59 0.09 -0.76
N GLY A 16 5.32 -0.10 -0.42
CA GLY A 16 4.74 -1.42 -0.21
C GLY A 16 4.87 -2.31 -1.44
N LEU A 17 4.50 -1.79 -2.63
CA LEU A 17 4.70 -2.50 -3.90
C LEU A 17 6.18 -2.83 -4.12
N ARG A 18 7.09 -1.86 -3.99
CA ARG A 18 8.52 -2.07 -4.21
C ARG A 18 9.08 -3.17 -3.30
N GLU A 19 8.77 -3.11 -2.01
CA GLU A 19 9.30 -4.07 -1.05
C GLU A 19 8.69 -5.46 -1.27
N LEU A 20 7.41 -5.57 -1.68
CA LEU A 20 6.83 -6.85 -2.10
C LEU A 20 7.52 -7.43 -3.32
N MET A 21 7.99 -6.61 -4.27
CA MET A 21 8.79 -7.11 -5.39
C MET A 21 10.23 -7.47 -5.00
N GLY A 22 10.62 -7.26 -3.74
CA GLY A 22 11.97 -7.53 -3.25
C GLY A 22 13.04 -6.59 -3.82
N LEU A 23 12.64 -5.42 -4.34
CA LEU A 23 13.53 -4.52 -5.06
C LEU A 23 14.09 -3.41 -4.16
N SER A 24 15.36 -3.09 -4.33
CA SER A 24 15.92 -1.83 -3.84
C SER A 24 15.30 -0.63 -4.57
N ARG A 25 15.41 0.57 -3.98
CA ARG A 25 14.92 1.81 -4.65
C ARG A 25 15.54 2.01 -6.04
N ARG A 26 16.82 1.63 -6.20
CA ARG A 26 17.54 1.77 -7.48
C ARG A 26 16.97 0.82 -8.53
N GLU A 27 16.82 -0.46 -8.19
CA GLU A 27 16.27 -1.47 -9.11
C GLU A 27 14.83 -1.15 -9.48
N PHE A 28 14.01 -0.76 -8.50
CA PHE A 28 12.64 -0.34 -8.77
C PHE A 28 12.58 0.86 -9.69
N ALA A 29 13.38 1.90 -9.43
CA ALA A 29 13.44 3.10 -10.26
C ALA A 29 13.85 2.78 -11.70
N GLU A 30 14.81 1.89 -11.89
CA GLU A 30 15.24 1.40 -13.22
C GLU A 30 14.08 0.68 -13.93
N VAL A 31 13.42 -0.25 -13.25
CA VAL A 31 12.28 -1.02 -13.77
C VAL A 31 11.14 -0.12 -14.23
N VAL A 32 10.77 0.90 -13.45
CA VAL A 32 9.64 1.80 -13.78
C VAL A 32 10.05 3.05 -14.56
N GLY A 33 11.33 3.24 -14.89
CA GLY A 33 11.81 4.42 -15.61
C GLY A 33 11.71 5.74 -14.81
N MET A 34 11.89 5.67 -13.49
CA MET A 34 11.95 6.82 -12.58
C MET A 34 13.38 7.12 -12.15
N LYS A 35 13.62 8.31 -11.58
CA LYS A 35 14.89 8.61 -10.92
C LYS A 35 14.87 7.99 -9.52
N THR A 36 15.96 7.34 -9.10
CA THR A 36 16.09 6.77 -7.75
C THR A 36 15.77 7.78 -6.64
N LYS A 37 16.24 9.04 -6.80
CA LYS A 37 15.98 10.10 -5.83
C LYS A 37 14.50 10.50 -5.77
N SER A 38 13.79 10.43 -6.89
CA SER A 38 12.34 10.70 -6.92
C SER A 38 11.58 9.61 -6.18
N VAL A 39 11.91 8.32 -6.41
CA VAL A 39 11.32 7.20 -5.64
C VAL A 39 11.56 7.40 -4.14
N GLU A 40 12.80 7.68 -3.73
CA GLU A 40 13.14 7.95 -2.33
C GLU A 40 12.32 9.10 -1.74
N ASN A 41 12.26 10.26 -2.41
CA ASN A 41 11.53 11.41 -1.91
C ASN A 41 10.02 11.15 -1.82
N ILE A 42 9.45 10.39 -2.77
CA ILE A 42 8.04 10.01 -2.74
C ILE A 42 7.76 9.08 -1.55
N GLU A 43 8.58 8.04 -1.36
CA GLU A 43 8.43 7.11 -0.23
C GLU A 43 8.59 7.77 1.14
N LEU A 44 9.43 8.80 1.23
CA LEU A 44 9.64 9.58 2.46
C LEU A 44 8.60 10.69 2.67
N GLY A 45 7.65 10.87 1.73
CA GLY A 45 6.66 11.94 1.79
C GLY A 45 7.23 13.35 1.55
N LEU A 46 8.47 13.45 1.09
CA LEU A 46 9.13 14.71 0.74
C LEU A 46 8.67 15.25 -0.62
N GLN A 47 8.12 14.39 -1.47
CA GLN A 47 7.57 14.73 -2.77
C GLN A 47 6.24 14.00 -2.96
N ARG A 48 5.25 14.67 -3.56
CA ARG A 48 4.05 13.98 -4.03
C ARG A 48 4.37 13.13 -5.27
N MET A 49 3.60 12.09 -5.47
CA MET A 49 3.62 11.33 -6.72
C MET A 49 2.86 12.13 -7.78
N HIS A 50 3.49 12.41 -8.91
CA HIS A 50 2.88 13.13 -10.03
C HIS A 50 2.19 12.15 -10.99
N ASP A 51 1.32 12.66 -11.86
CA ASP A 51 0.59 11.84 -12.84
C ASP A 51 1.54 11.03 -13.75
N GLU A 52 2.69 11.61 -14.13
CA GLU A 52 3.74 10.91 -14.87
C GLU A 52 4.37 9.75 -14.06
N ASP A 53 4.53 9.91 -12.74
CA ASP A 53 5.04 8.86 -11.86
C ASP A 53 4.02 7.72 -11.75
N PHE A 54 2.73 8.05 -11.62
CA PHE A 54 1.64 7.08 -11.66
C PHE A 54 1.63 6.33 -12.98
N GLN A 55 1.69 7.03 -14.11
CA GLN A 55 1.71 6.41 -15.43
C GLN A 55 2.86 5.41 -15.56
N LYS A 56 4.07 5.78 -15.12
CA LYS A 56 5.26 4.92 -15.16
C LYS A 56 5.07 3.63 -14.36
N VAL A 57 4.62 3.76 -13.11
CA VAL A 57 4.42 2.60 -12.23
C VAL A 57 3.29 1.71 -12.74
N CYS A 58 2.14 2.27 -13.08
CA CYS A 58 0.98 1.51 -13.55
C CYS A 58 1.19 0.87 -14.93
N SER A 59 2.09 1.41 -15.76
CA SER A 59 2.46 0.77 -17.04
C SER A 59 3.25 -0.52 -16.85
N VAL A 60 4.04 -0.62 -15.78
CA VAL A 60 4.83 -1.82 -15.45
C VAL A 60 4.04 -2.80 -14.60
N TYR A 61 3.25 -2.29 -13.65
CA TYR A 61 2.46 -3.07 -12.70
C TYR A 61 0.96 -2.79 -12.86
N PRO A 62 0.37 -3.16 -14.02
CA PRO A 62 -1.04 -2.84 -14.31
C PRO A 62 -2.00 -3.42 -13.26
N ASP A 63 -1.73 -4.62 -12.76
CA ASP A 63 -2.54 -5.30 -11.73
C ASP A 63 -2.61 -4.52 -10.41
N PHE A 64 -1.61 -3.66 -10.15
CA PHE A 64 -1.52 -2.84 -8.93
C PHE A 64 -2.03 -1.42 -9.13
N SER A 65 -2.58 -1.07 -10.31
CA SER A 65 -2.94 0.31 -10.64
C SER A 65 -3.92 0.93 -9.64
N ARG A 66 -5.01 0.23 -9.31
CA ARG A 66 -6.01 0.75 -8.36
C ARG A 66 -5.46 0.86 -6.95
N TRP A 67 -4.64 -0.11 -6.53
CA TRP A 67 -3.91 -0.04 -5.27
C TRP A 67 -3.06 1.23 -5.22
N ILE A 68 -2.17 1.41 -6.20
CA ILE A 68 -1.25 2.54 -6.26
C ILE A 68 -1.98 3.89 -6.32
N THR A 69 -3.06 4.00 -7.08
CA THR A 69 -3.79 5.26 -7.25
C THR A 69 -4.67 5.59 -6.04
N TYR A 70 -5.45 4.64 -5.52
CA TYR A 70 -6.48 4.91 -4.50
C TYR A 70 -6.71 3.76 -3.48
N GLU A 71 -5.73 2.89 -3.22
CA GLU A 71 -5.88 1.72 -2.31
C GLU A 71 -6.99 0.77 -2.72
N GLY A 72 -7.34 0.79 -4.01
CA GLY A 72 -8.32 -0.10 -4.57
C GLY A 72 -7.83 -1.53 -4.69
N PRO A 73 -8.71 -2.43 -5.17
CA PRO A 73 -8.38 -3.82 -5.34
C PRO A 73 -7.39 -4.09 -6.46
N LEU A 74 -6.66 -5.20 -6.37
CA LEU A 74 -5.81 -5.65 -7.48
C LEU A 74 -6.67 -6.06 -8.67
N ASP A 75 -6.24 -5.64 -9.85
CA ASP A 75 -6.83 -6.10 -11.11
C ASP A 75 -6.30 -7.52 -11.38
N SER A 76 -7.22 -8.48 -11.59
CA SER A 76 -6.99 -9.90 -11.96
C SER A 76 -5.57 -10.47 -11.67
N THR A 77 -5.42 -11.18 -10.55
CA THR A 77 -4.19 -11.79 -10.04
C THR A 77 -3.63 -12.97 -10.86
N SER A 78 -3.84 -13.03 -12.18
CA SER A 78 -3.31 -14.13 -13.01
C SER A 78 -1.80 -14.07 -13.22
N VAL A 79 -1.13 -13.03 -12.72
CA VAL A 79 0.32 -12.92 -12.77
C VAL A 79 0.92 -13.47 -11.47
N ALA A 80 1.66 -14.57 -11.62
CA ALA A 80 2.39 -15.24 -10.57
C ALA A 80 3.58 -14.40 -10.07
N TRP A 81 3.30 -13.36 -9.27
CA TRP A 81 4.35 -12.55 -8.64
C TRP A 81 5.00 -13.36 -7.51
N LYS A 82 6.32 -13.57 -7.58
CA LYS A 82 7.08 -14.00 -6.39
C LYS A 82 7.24 -12.80 -5.48
N ILE A 83 6.45 -12.75 -4.40
CA ILE A 83 6.54 -11.67 -3.43
C ILE A 83 7.59 -11.95 -2.35
N ALA A 84 8.26 -10.89 -1.90
CA ALA A 84 9.21 -10.92 -0.80
C ALA A 84 8.51 -10.73 0.56
N ASP A 85 9.17 -11.21 1.61
CA ASP A 85 8.80 -10.96 3.00
C ASP A 85 9.15 -9.52 3.41
N SER A 86 8.16 -8.64 3.39
CA SER A 86 8.29 -7.24 3.80
C SER A 86 7.45 -6.98 5.05
N ALA A 87 8.11 -6.46 6.09
CA ALA A 87 7.44 -5.97 7.29
C ALA A 87 6.85 -4.55 7.13
N GLN A 88 6.93 -3.94 5.94
CA GLN A 88 6.36 -2.63 5.71
C GLN A 88 4.83 -2.70 5.70
N ARG A 89 4.20 -1.76 6.40
CA ARG A 89 2.77 -1.83 6.73
C ARG A 89 1.84 -1.94 5.51
N ALA A 90 2.11 -1.18 4.45
CA ALA A 90 1.32 -1.19 3.22
C ALA A 90 1.51 -2.51 2.44
N ALA A 91 2.71 -3.11 2.48
CA ALA A 91 2.97 -4.44 1.94
C ALA A 91 2.20 -5.53 2.70
N VAL A 92 2.31 -5.53 4.04
CA VAL A 92 1.59 -6.46 4.93
C VAL A 92 0.08 -6.36 4.74
N TYR A 93 -0.43 -5.14 4.72
CA TYR A 93 -1.85 -4.87 4.47
C TYR A 93 -2.30 -5.45 3.14
N LEU A 94 -1.55 -5.20 2.07
CA LEU A 94 -1.92 -5.64 0.73
C LEU A 94 -2.01 -7.17 0.63
N VAL A 95 -1.02 -7.89 1.18
CA VAL A 95 -1.03 -9.37 1.21
C VAL A 95 -2.17 -9.91 2.07
N GLN A 96 -2.47 -9.26 3.20
CA GLN A 96 -3.61 -9.64 4.04
C GLN A 96 -4.96 -9.47 3.32
N ARG A 97 -5.12 -8.45 2.47
CA ARG A 97 -6.33 -8.21 1.67
C ARG A 97 -6.41 -9.10 0.43
N TYR A 98 -5.26 -9.46 -0.15
CA TYR A 98 -5.16 -10.29 -1.35
C TYR A 98 -4.18 -11.47 -1.12
N PRO A 99 -4.60 -12.50 -0.35
CA PRO A 99 -3.75 -13.66 -0.06
C PRO A 99 -3.28 -14.44 -1.29
N THR A 100 -3.95 -14.27 -2.44
CA THR A 100 -3.53 -14.85 -3.71
C THR A 100 -2.13 -14.41 -4.14
N LEU A 101 -1.63 -13.28 -3.63
CA LEU A 101 -0.24 -12.86 -3.80
C LEU A 101 0.78 -13.87 -3.25
N LEU A 102 0.38 -14.72 -2.30
CA LEU A 102 1.23 -15.77 -1.72
C LEU A 102 1.22 -17.08 -2.53
N GLU A 103 0.37 -17.23 -3.56
CA GLU A 103 0.25 -18.50 -4.31
C GLU A 103 1.57 -18.97 -4.94
N ASN A 104 2.49 -18.04 -5.22
CA ASN A 104 3.81 -18.32 -5.78
C ASN A 104 4.94 -17.97 -4.80
N SER A 105 4.60 -17.78 -3.52
CA SER A 105 5.53 -17.60 -2.42
C SER A 105 5.89 -18.94 -1.80
N GLU A 106 7.01 -18.99 -1.08
CA GLU A 106 7.39 -20.14 -0.25
C GLU A 106 6.62 -20.16 1.08
N MET A 107 5.86 -19.09 1.35
CA MET A 107 5.15 -18.86 2.61
C MET A 107 3.64 -18.89 2.40
N ASP A 108 2.92 -19.56 3.30
CA ASP A 108 1.46 -19.54 3.30
C ASP A 108 0.87 -18.37 4.10
N LEU A 109 -0.46 -18.22 4.07
CA LEU A 109 -1.15 -17.12 4.74
C LEU A 109 -1.06 -17.18 6.27
N GLU A 110 -1.02 -18.38 6.85
CA GLU A 110 -0.95 -18.53 8.30
C GLU A 110 0.43 -18.12 8.80
N GLU A 111 1.48 -18.55 8.12
CA GLU A 111 2.86 -18.17 8.38
C GLU A 111 3.06 -16.66 8.20
N TRP A 112 2.53 -16.07 7.13
CA TRP A 112 2.56 -14.61 6.90
C TRP A 112 1.92 -13.85 8.06
N ARG A 113 0.73 -14.27 8.49
CA ARG A 113 0.02 -13.64 9.61
C ARG A 113 0.77 -13.78 10.92
N ALA A 114 1.36 -14.94 11.18
CA ALA A 114 2.13 -15.18 12.38
C ALA A 114 3.36 -14.26 12.43
N ARG A 115 4.07 -14.11 11.31
CA ARG A 115 5.27 -13.28 11.19
C ARG A 115 4.99 -11.79 11.33
N HIS A 116 3.89 -11.32 10.75
CA HIS A 116 3.53 -9.89 10.74
C HIS A 116 2.44 -9.52 11.76
N ARG A 117 2.24 -10.34 12.80
CA ARG A 117 1.17 -10.17 13.79
C ARG A 117 1.08 -8.75 14.35
N GLU A 118 2.19 -8.21 14.83
CA GLU A 118 2.22 -6.86 15.43
C GLU A 118 1.81 -5.77 14.43
N VAL A 119 2.20 -5.92 13.16
CA VAL A 119 1.83 -4.98 12.10
C VAL A 119 0.34 -5.08 11.80
N LEU A 120 -0.19 -6.30 11.73
CA LEU A 120 -1.62 -6.57 11.48
C LEU A 120 -2.52 -6.08 12.61
N GLU A 121 -2.09 -6.23 13.87
CA GLU A 121 -2.80 -5.72 15.04
C GLU A 121 -2.94 -4.20 14.97
N ARG A 122 -1.84 -3.48 14.72
CA ARG A 122 -1.86 -2.02 14.57
C ARG A 122 -2.71 -1.56 13.38
N LEU A 123 -2.66 -2.29 12.26
CA LEU A 123 -3.49 -1.97 11.09
C LEU A 123 -4.98 -2.08 11.41
N ARG A 124 -5.38 -3.14 12.13
CA ARG A 124 -6.76 -3.36 12.54
C ARG A 124 -7.27 -2.22 13.45
N GLU A 125 -6.48 -1.82 14.44
CA GLU A 125 -6.83 -0.70 15.34
C GLU A 125 -7.00 0.62 14.58
N GLU A 126 -6.15 0.87 13.58
CA GLU A 126 -6.26 2.07 12.75
C GLU A 126 -7.47 2.02 11.80
N GLU A 127 -7.78 0.87 11.20
CA GLU A 127 -8.98 0.68 10.37
C GLU A 127 -10.25 0.94 11.20
N GLU A 128 -10.35 0.35 12.40
CA GLU A 128 -11.49 0.54 13.31
C GLU A 128 -11.67 2.02 13.71
N ARG A 129 -10.57 2.74 13.97
CA ARG A 129 -10.61 4.18 14.30
C ARG A 129 -11.11 5.06 13.15
N GLU A 130 -10.82 4.70 11.90
CA GLU A 130 -11.31 5.45 10.73
C GLU A 130 -12.79 5.12 10.40
N GLU A 131 -13.26 3.92 10.78
CA GLU A 131 -14.65 3.49 10.64
C GLU A 131 -15.59 4.12 11.69
N GLU A 132 -15.08 4.54 12.84
CA GLU A 132 -15.88 5.11 13.92
C GLU A 132 -16.65 6.38 13.47
N PRO A 133 -17.98 6.48 13.73
CA PRO A 133 -18.75 7.66 13.36
C PRO A 133 -18.27 8.87 14.17
N ALA A 134 -18.13 10.02 13.51
CA ALA A 134 -17.84 11.26 14.22
C ALA A 134 -18.91 11.49 15.30
N PRO A 135 -18.52 11.91 16.53
CA PRO A 135 -19.51 12.20 17.56
C PRO A 135 -20.52 13.22 17.00
N PRO A 136 -21.82 13.06 17.31
CA PRO A 136 -22.82 14.00 16.85
C PRO A 136 -22.39 15.40 17.30
N GLY A 137 -22.15 16.29 16.33
CA GLY A 137 -21.85 17.67 16.62
C GLY A 137 -22.97 18.23 17.49
N GLU A 138 -22.61 18.75 18.65
CA GLU A 138 -23.54 19.51 19.49
C GLU A 138 -24.13 20.60 18.60
N GLY A 139 -25.41 20.43 18.26
CA GLY A 139 -26.14 21.42 17.49
C GLY A 139 -26.04 22.73 18.26
N GLU A 140 -25.47 23.75 17.62
CA GLU A 140 -25.56 25.12 18.07
C GLU A 140 -27.05 25.42 18.24
N GLY A 141 -27.48 25.48 19.50
CA GLY A 141 -28.81 25.94 19.85
C GLY A 141 -28.90 27.41 19.49
N GLU A 142 -29.47 27.70 18.34
CA GLU A 142 -30.06 29.01 18.08
C GLU A 142 -31.27 29.16 19.03
N ALA A 143 -31.14 30.08 19.98
CA ALA A 143 -32.22 30.69 20.74
C ALA A 143 -32.03 32.21 20.74
#